data_AF-A0A930SYA6-F1
#
_entry.id   AF-A0A930SYA6-F1
#
_cell.length_a   1.000
_cell.length_b   1.000
_cell.length_c   1.000
_cell.angle_alpha   90.00
_cell.angle_beta   90.00
_cell.angle_gamma   90.00
#
_symmetry.space_group_name_H-M   'P 1'
#
loop_
_entity.id
_entity.type
_entity.pdbx_description
1 polymer ?
#
loop_
_entity_poly.entity_id
_entity_poly.type
_entity_poly.pdbx_seq_one_letter_code
_entity_poly.pdbx_strand_id
1 'polypeptide(L)'
;MKDEFHSQEELSVAAVGYIPPVWLFLLLFHRWRANYYTRYHLVHAGLVSLTLFCTLLLTGLLTYWSAGLTGYRFWLVLLTGSVIALAILTGFGAIAYCALSAYRGRYTVLPLLTRLYYLLLAQRVVKKSNLYDSRQITQMRPYLKPLDPSDPTPPRS
;
A
#
# COMPACT_ATOMS: atom_id res chain seq x y z
N MET A 1 -22.65 -9.31 7.25
CA MET A 1 -21.30 -8.79 6.96
C MET A 1 -20.45 -9.07 8.20
N LYS A 2 -19.46 -9.95 8.12
CA LYS A 2 -18.50 -10.17 9.20
C LYS A 2 -17.34 -9.23 8.93
N ASP A 3 -17.31 -8.11 9.63
CA ASP A 3 -16.12 -7.28 9.69
C ASP A 3 -15.02 -8.12 10.36
N GLU A 4 -13.92 -8.36 9.65
CA GLU A 4 -12.69 -8.84 10.28
C GLU A 4 -12.30 -7.76 11.28
N PHE A 5 -12.61 -7.96 12.56
CA PHE A 5 -12.19 -7.06 13.63
C PHE A 5 -10.67 -7.16 13.75
N HIS A 6 -9.96 -6.37 12.95
CA HIS A 6 -8.53 -6.13 13.15
C HIS A 6 -8.32 -5.50 14.52
N SER A 7 -7.31 -5.98 15.25
CA SER A 7 -6.96 -5.36 16.53
C SER A 7 -6.51 -3.92 16.27
N GLN A 8 -6.83 -3.00 17.19
CA GLN A 8 -6.37 -1.60 17.11
C GLN A 8 -4.85 -1.49 16.98
N GLU A 9 -4.12 -2.48 17.54
CA GLU A 9 -2.67 -2.60 17.42
C GLU A 9 -2.23 -2.86 15.98
N GLU A 10 -2.89 -3.78 15.26
CA GLU A 10 -2.59 -4.07 13.85
C GLU A 10 -2.86 -2.87 12.93
N LEU A 11 -3.97 -2.18 13.16
CA LEU A 11 -4.33 -0.96 12.42
C LEU A 11 -3.30 0.15 12.65
N SER A 12 -2.88 0.33 13.90
CA SER A 12 -1.88 1.34 14.26
C SER A 12 -0.50 1.01 13.67
N VAL A 13 -0.08 -0.25 13.73
CA VAL A 13 1.19 -0.71 13.14
C VAL A 13 1.18 -0.56 11.61
N ALA A 14 0.07 -0.92 10.96
CA ALA A 14 -0.09 -0.75 9.52
C ALA A 14 -0.01 0.73 9.11
N ALA A 15 -0.60 1.64 9.89
CA ALA A 15 -0.55 3.08 9.64
C ALA A 15 0.86 3.66 9.87
N VAL A 16 1.47 3.36 11.01
CA VAL A 16 2.81 3.83 11.39
C VAL A 16 3.90 3.30 10.44
N GLY A 17 3.68 2.11 9.87
CA GLY A 17 4.58 1.55 8.86
C GLY A 17 4.82 2.47 7.66
N TYR A 18 3.87 3.33 7.29
CA TYR A 18 4.05 4.24 6.17
C TYR A 18 5.09 5.35 6.39
N ILE A 19 5.56 5.56 7.63
CA ILE A 19 6.64 6.49 7.93
C ILE A 19 7.98 5.84 7.54
N PRO A 20 8.75 6.35 6.56
CA PRO A 20 10.06 5.79 6.26
C PRO A 20 11.07 6.15 7.38
N PRO A 21 11.98 5.25 7.79
CA PRO A 21 12.15 3.86 7.37
C PRO A 21 11.44 2.84 8.29
N VAL A 22 10.41 3.25 9.04
CA VAL A 22 9.75 2.44 10.08
C VAL A 22 9.22 1.11 9.55
N TRP A 23 8.68 1.07 8.32
CA TRP A 23 8.27 -0.20 7.70
C TRP A 23 9.39 -1.24 7.65
N LEU A 24 10.64 -0.83 7.39
CA LEU A 24 11.78 -1.72 7.29
C LEU A 24 12.06 -2.39 8.64
N PHE A 25 12.03 -1.59 9.70
CA PHE A 25 12.21 -2.08 11.07
C PHE A 25 11.08 -3.02 11.49
N LEU A 26 9.83 -2.66 11.19
CA LEU A 26 8.67 -3.47 11.53
C LEU A 26 8.65 -4.83 10.81
N LEU A 27 9.19 -4.92 9.60
CA LEU A 27 9.32 -6.19 8.87
C LEU A 27 10.31 -7.18 9.50
N LEU A 28 11.25 -6.71 10.35
CA LEU A 28 12.17 -7.58 11.08
C LEU A 28 11.45 -8.41 12.15
N PHE A 29 10.34 -7.91 12.68
CA PHE A 29 9.58 -8.61 13.71
C PHE A 29 8.68 -9.68 13.08
N HIS A 30 8.90 -10.93 13.49
CA HIS A 30 8.11 -12.07 13.03
C HIS A 30 6.60 -11.84 13.23
N ARG A 31 6.19 -11.22 14.34
CA ARG A 31 4.80 -10.91 14.67
C ARG A 31 4.08 -10.15 13.55
N TRP A 32 4.69 -9.05 13.08
CA TRP A 32 4.09 -8.18 12.06
C TRP A 32 4.18 -8.76 10.66
N ARG A 33 5.18 -9.62 10.40
CA ARG A 33 5.34 -10.32 9.13
C ARG A 33 4.40 -11.53 8.98
N ALA A 34 4.01 -12.15 10.10
CA ALA A 34 3.09 -13.29 10.11
C ALA A 34 1.66 -12.88 9.82
N ASN A 35 1.21 -11.73 10.33
CA ASN A 35 -0.11 -11.20 10.02
C ASN A 35 -0.16 -10.62 8.59
N TYR A 36 -1.12 -11.09 7.81
CA TYR A 36 -1.29 -10.71 6.40
C TYR A 36 -1.55 -9.21 6.24
N TYR A 37 -2.39 -8.64 7.10
CA TYR A 37 -2.81 -7.24 7.03
C TYR A 37 -1.62 -6.29 7.23
N THR A 38 -0.90 -6.47 8.33
CA THR A 38 0.29 -5.68 8.65
C THR A 38 1.38 -5.90 7.62
N ARG A 39 1.64 -7.14 7.20
CA ARG A 39 2.63 -7.42 6.15
C ARG A 39 2.30 -6.72 4.83
N TYR A 40 1.04 -6.76 4.41
CA TYR A 40 0.59 -6.10 3.18
C TYR A 40 0.91 -4.59 3.22
N HIS A 41 0.50 -3.91 4.29
CA HIS A 41 0.74 -2.48 4.44
C HIS A 41 2.22 -2.12 4.59
N LEU A 42 3.00 -2.94 5.30
CA LEU A 42 4.44 -2.74 5.44
C LEU A 42 5.20 -2.88 4.11
N VAL A 43 4.86 -3.89 3.30
CA VAL A 43 5.46 -4.02 1.96
C VAL A 43 4.99 -2.88 1.05
N HIS A 44 3.72 -2.50 1.13
CA HIS A 44 3.20 -1.40 0.35
C HIS A 44 3.85 -0.05 0.73
N ALA A 45 4.13 0.16 2.02
CA ALA A 45 4.91 1.31 2.51
C ALA A 45 6.35 1.28 1.95
N GLY A 46 6.96 0.11 1.86
CA GLY A 46 8.25 -0.08 1.20
C GLY A 46 8.22 0.29 -0.28
N LEU A 47 7.20 -0.15 -1.02
CA LEU A 47 7.03 0.21 -2.44
C LEU A 47 6.80 1.72 -2.63
N VAL A 48 5.99 2.35 -1.79
CA VAL A 48 5.79 3.82 -1.81
C VAL A 48 7.09 4.55 -1.55
N SER A 49 7.83 4.15 -0.51
CA SER A 49 9.13 4.74 -0.16
C SER A 49 10.14 4.60 -1.31
N LEU A 50 10.22 3.42 -1.91
CA LEU A 50 11.11 3.15 -3.04
C LEU A 50 10.74 3.97 -4.27
N THR A 51 9.44 4.09 -4.57
CA THR A 51 8.97 4.89 -5.71
C THR A 51 9.34 6.36 -5.51
N LEU A 52 9.10 6.91 -4.33
CA LEU A 52 9.49 8.29 -4.00
C LEU A 52 10.99 8.51 -4.09
N PHE A 53 11.78 7.57 -3.55
CA PHE A 53 13.23 7.62 -3.64
C PHE A 53 13.71 7.63 -5.10
N CYS A 54 13.19 6.72 -5.93
CA CYS A 54 13.52 6.67 -7.36
C CYS A 54 13.10 7.94 -8.10
N THR A 55 11.93 8.51 -7.80
CA THR A 55 11.49 9.78 -8.40
C THR A 55 12.45 10.90 -8.03
N LEU A 56 12.78 11.08 -6.75
CA LEU A 56 13.69 12.13 -6.30
C LEU A 56 15.10 11.96 -6.89
N LEU A 57 15.60 10.73 -6.94
CA LEU A 57 16.90 10.42 -7.54
C LEU A 57 16.93 10.72 -9.04
N LEU A 58 15.88 10.34 -9.77
CA LEU A 58 15.77 10.62 -11.20
C LEU A 58 15.63 12.12 -11.48
N THR A 59 14.79 12.83 -10.72
CA THR A 59 14.65 14.28 -10.86
C THR A 59 15.96 15.00 -10.52
N GLY A 60 16.68 14.56 -9.49
CA GLY A 60 17.99 15.09 -9.13
C GLY A 60 19.04 14.88 -10.23
N LEU A 61 19.13 13.66 -10.78
CA LEU A 61 20.02 13.33 -11.90
C LEU A 61 19.70 14.16 -13.14
N LEU A 62 18.43 14.25 -13.53
CA LEU A 62 18.00 15.07 -14.67
C LEU A 62 18.33 16.55 -14.45
N THR A 63 18.15 17.03 -13.21
CA THR A 63 18.51 18.41 -12.84
C THR A 63 20.00 18.64 -12.99
N TYR A 64 20.84 17.76 -12.44
CA TYR A 64 22.30 17.84 -12.55
C TYR A 64 22.77 17.85 -14.01
N TRP A 65 22.25 16.94 -14.83
CA TRP A 65 22.57 16.87 -16.26
C TRP A 65 22.11 18.12 -17.02
N SER A 66 20.88 18.58 -16.79
CA SER A 66 20.34 19.78 -17.43
C SER A 66 21.12 21.03 -17.05
N ALA A 67 21.55 21.15 -15.79
CA ALA A 67 22.34 22.27 -15.31
C ALA A 67 23.73 22.29 -15.97
N GLY A 68 24.37 21.14 -16.13
CA GLY A 68 25.64 21.00 -16.86
C GLY A 68 25.52 21.40 -18.33
N LEU A 69 24.43 21.02 -19.02
CA LEU A 69 24.22 21.34 -20.44
C LEU A 69 23.83 22.81 -20.68
N THR A 70 23.15 23.44 -19.73
CA THR A 70 22.57 24.79 -19.91
C THR A 70 23.33 25.89 -19.17
N GLY A 71 24.42 25.54 -18.47
CA GLY A 71 25.27 26.50 -17.77
C GLY A 71 24.60 27.12 -16.54
N TYR A 72 23.84 26.34 -15.76
CA TYR A 72 23.21 26.79 -14.51
C TYR A 72 22.30 28.02 -14.65
N ARG A 73 21.51 28.10 -15.72
CA ARG A 73 20.50 29.16 -15.87
C ARG A 73 19.54 29.17 -14.68
N PHE A 74 19.42 30.32 -14.03
CA PHE A 74 18.58 30.54 -12.84
C PHE A 74 17.16 29.96 -12.96
N TRP A 75 16.49 30.22 -14.09
CA TRP A 75 15.13 29.73 -14.33
C TRP A 75 15.00 28.21 -14.36
N LEU A 76 16.00 27.50 -14.88
CA LEU A 76 15.98 26.03 -14.92
C LEU A 76 16.20 25.44 -13.52
N VAL A 77 17.09 26.04 -12.73
CA VAL A 77 17.30 25.66 -11.32
C VAL A 77 16.04 25.88 -10.49
N LEU A 78 15.34 27.00 -10.71
CA LEU A 78 14.09 27.32 -10.01
C LEU A 78 12.96 26.35 -10.40
N LEU A 79 12.85 26.00 -11.69
CA LEU A 79 11.87 25.04 -12.19
C LEU A 79 12.12 23.64 -11.62
N THR A 80 13.35 23.15 -11.65
CA THR A 80 13.69 21.83 -11.10
C THR A 80 13.50 21.76 -9.59
N GLY A 81 13.89 22.82 -8.87
CA GLY A 81 13.61 22.94 -7.43
C GLY A 81 12.11 22.88 -7.12
N SER A 82 11.29 23.55 -7.94
CA SER A 82 9.82 23.52 -7.81
C SER A 82 9.24 22.13 -8.07
N VAL A 83 9.75 21.40 -9.09
CA VAL A 83 9.34 20.02 -9.38
C VAL A 83 9.70 19.08 -8.23
N ILE A 84 10.90 19.21 -7.65
CA ILE A 84 11.33 18.42 -6.50
C ILE A 84 10.43 18.71 -5.29
N ALA A 85 10.16 19.99 -5.00
CA ALA A 85 9.28 20.37 -3.89
C ALA A 85 7.87 19.80 -4.05
N LEU A 86 7.29 19.86 -5.26
CA LEU A 86 5.99 19.27 -5.57
C LEU A 86 6.01 17.74 -5.44
N ALA A 87 7.08 17.08 -5.88
CA ALA A 87 7.24 15.63 -5.73
C ALA A 87 7.30 15.20 -4.25
N ILE A 88 8.01 15.95 -3.41
CA ILE A 88 8.06 15.71 -1.96
C ILE A 88 6.68 15.92 -1.33
N LEU A 89 6.01 17.04 -1.65
CA LEU A 89 4.70 17.37 -1.09
C LEU A 89 3.64 16.33 -1.46
N THR A 90 3.59 15.93 -2.74
CA THR A 90 2.68 14.88 -3.22
C THR A 90 3.03 13.52 -2.62
N GLY A 91 4.31 13.22 -2.43
CA GLY A 91 4.77 12.01 -1.75
C GLY A 91 4.34 11.95 -0.28
N PHE A 92 4.47 13.05 0.45
CA PHE A 92 4.00 13.16 1.82
C PHE A 92 2.47 13.00 1.90
N GLY A 93 1.73 13.65 0.97
CA GLY A 93 0.29 13.48 0.86
C GLY A 93 -0.13 12.03 0.58
N ALA A 94 0.60 11.33 -0.30
CA ALA A 94 0.38 9.92 -0.58
C ALA A 94 0.63 9.07 0.66
N ILE A 95 1.76 9.25 1.35
CA ILE A 95 2.10 8.55 2.61
C ILE A 95 0.99 8.75 3.66
N ALA A 96 0.54 9.98 3.86
CA ALA A 96 -0.52 10.31 4.83
C ALA A 96 -1.86 9.65 4.45
N TYR A 97 -2.24 9.71 3.16
CA TYR A 97 -3.44 9.04 2.65
C TYR A 97 -3.38 7.52 2.86
N CYS A 98 -2.21 6.93 2.62
CA CYS A 98 -1.96 5.51 2.83
C CYS A 98 -2.07 5.11 4.30
N ALA A 99 -1.44 5.87 5.19
CA ALA A 99 -1.50 5.65 6.63
C ALA A 99 -2.93 5.75 7.16
N LEU A 100 -3.69 6.76 6.71
CA LEU A 100 -5.09 6.93 7.10
C LEU A 100 -5.98 5.80 6.58
N SER A 101 -5.73 5.33 5.36
CA SER A 101 -6.46 4.20 4.77
C SER A 101 -6.18 2.91 5.54
N ALA A 102 -4.93 2.67 5.93
CA ALA A 102 -4.55 1.56 6.80
C ALA A 102 -5.20 1.68 8.19
N TYR A 103 -5.17 2.85 8.82
CA TYR A 103 -5.83 3.02 10.11
C TYR A 103 -7.35 2.74 10.07
N ARG A 104 -7.98 2.96 8.91
CA ARG A 104 -9.40 2.63 8.65
C ARG A 104 -9.64 1.16 8.24
N GLY A 105 -8.63 0.31 8.24
CA GLY A 105 -8.74 -1.10 7.87
C GLY A 105 -8.91 -1.36 6.36
N ARG A 106 -8.58 -0.40 5.50
CA ARG A 106 -8.76 -0.54 4.04
C ARG A 106 -7.50 -1.06 3.36
N TYR A 107 -7.67 -2.10 2.53
CA TYR A 107 -6.59 -2.66 1.71
C TYR A 107 -6.29 -1.88 0.42
N THR A 108 -7.25 -1.09 -0.08
CA THR A 108 -7.09 -0.31 -1.32
C THR A 108 -6.41 1.02 -1.03
N VAL A 109 -5.09 1.04 -1.13
CA VAL A 109 -4.29 2.20 -0.74
C VAL A 109 -3.82 3.01 -1.95
N LEU A 110 -3.38 2.34 -3.03
CA LEU A 110 -3.09 2.96 -4.34
C LEU A 110 -3.25 1.87 -5.44
N PRO A 111 -4.21 1.97 -6.38
CA PRO A 111 -4.54 0.87 -7.29
C PRO A 111 -3.36 0.42 -8.17
N LEU A 112 -2.46 1.35 -8.53
CA LEU A 112 -1.29 1.07 -9.37
C LEU A 112 -0.20 0.31 -8.59
N LEU A 113 0.07 0.73 -7.35
CA LEU A 113 1.02 0.06 -6.45
C LEU A 113 0.49 -1.29 -5.95
N THR A 114 -0.82 -1.40 -5.70
CA THR A 114 -1.46 -2.67 -5.36
C THR A 114 -1.29 -3.70 -6.50
N ARG A 115 -1.46 -3.31 -7.77
CA ARG A 115 -1.19 -4.20 -8.92
C ARG A 115 0.27 -4.64 -8.96
N LEU A 116 1.21 -3.73 -8.71
CA LEU A 116 2.64 -4.00 -8.71
C LEU A 116 3.03 -4.96 -7.56
N TYR A 117 2.44 -4.79 -6.38
CA TYR A 117 2.57 -5.73 -5.26
C TYR A 117 2.09 -7.14 -5.63
N TYR A 118 0.90 -7.28 -6.21
CA TYR A 118 0.39 -8.60 -6.61
C TYR A 118 1.23 -9.23 -7.73
N LEU A 119 1.75 -8.42 -8.66
CA LEU A 119 2.59 -8.93 -9.75
C LEU A 119 3.94 -9.44 -9.24
N LEU A 120 4.60 -8.70 -8.33
CA LEU A 120 5.93 -9.05 -7.83
C LEU A 120 5.90 -10.10 -6.70
N LEU A 121 4.94 -10.02 -5.77
CA LEU A 121 4.94 -10.84 -4.55
C LEU A 121 3.86 -11.92 -4.50
N ALA A 122 2.74 -11.79 -5.22
CA ALA A 122 1.67 -12.79 -5.16
C ALA A 122 1.86 -13.98 -6.12
N GLN A 123 2.88 -13.95 -6.99
CA GLN A 123 3.20 -15.09 -7.86
C GLN A 123 3.70 -16.35 -7.12
N ARG A 124 4.07 -16.27 -5.83
CA ARG A 124 4.74 -17.41 -5.16
C ARG A 124 3.90 -18.31 -4.27
N VAL A 125 2.63 -18.02 -3.96
CA VAL A 125 1.82 -18.98 -3.17
C VAL A 125 0.33 -18.87 -3.52
N VAL A 126 -0.09 -19.44 -4.65
CA VAL A 126 -1.46 -19.97 -4.77
C VAL A 126 -1.44 -21.38 -4.20
N LYS A 127 -1.36 -21.51 -2.87
CA LYS A 127 -1.86 -22.71 -2.20
C LYS A 127 -3.37 -22.55 -2.15
N LYS A 128 -4.05 -23.47 -2.84
CA LYS A 128 -5.48 -23.52 -3.20
C LYS A 128 -6.45 -23.63 -2.00
N SER A 129 -6.18 -22.95 -0.88
CA SER A 129 -6.96 -23.11 0.36
C SER A 129 -7.31 -21.81 1.08
N ASN A 130 -7.05 -20.63 0.52
CA ASN A 130 -7.50 -19.38 1.13
C ASN A 130 -8.95 -19.10 0.73
N LEU A 131 -9.87 -19.35 1.65
CA LEU A 131 -11.31 -19.06 1.54
C LEU A 131 -11.64 -17.56 1.34
N TYR A 132 -10.62 -16.70 1.41
CA TYR A 132 -10.69 -15.23 1.37
C TYR A 132 -9.90 -14.64 0.19
N ASP A 133 -9.87 -15.33 -0.94
CA ASP A 133 -9.43 -14.72 -2.20
C ASP A 133 -10.47 -13.66 -2.61
N SER A 134 -10.05 -12.39 -2.64
CA SER A 134 -10.91 -11.26 -3.03
C SER A 134 -11.44 -11.39 -4.46
N ARG A 135 -10.80 -12.21 -5.32
CA ARG A 135 -11.34 -12.59 -6.63
C ARG A 135 -12.56 -13.51 -6.52
N GLN A 136 -12.57 -14.45 -5.56
CA GLN A 136 -13.72 -15.33 -5.32
C GLN A 136 -14.89 -14.59 -4.67
N ILE A 137 -14.63 -13.69 -3.72
CA ILE A 137 -15.69 -12.90 -3.05
C ILE A 137 -16.45 -12.04 -4.07
N THR A 138 -15.75 -11.49 -5.07
CA THR A 138 -16.37 -10.70 -6.14
C THR A 138 -17.22 -11.57 -7.08
N GLN A 139 -16.81 -12.82 -7.32
CA GLN A 139 -17.54 -13.78 -8.17
C GLN A 139 -18.72 -14.46 -7.45
N MET A 140 -18.68 -14.60 -6.12
CA MET A 140 -19.75 -15.21 -5.33
C MET A 140 -20.86 -14.22 -4.91
N ARG A 141 -20.66 -12.92 -5.13
CA ARG A 141 -21.62 -11.85 -4.80
C ARG A 141 -23.04 -12.06 -5.37
N PRO A 142 -23.25 -12.66 -6.57
CA PRO A 142 -24.59 -12.93 -7.09
C PRO A 142 -25.27 -14.15 -6.43
N TYR A 143 -24.51 -15.02 -5.77
CA TYR A 143 -24.98 -16.32 -5.25
C TYR A 143 -25.16 -16.35 -3.73
N LEU A 144 -24.72 -15.30 -3.02
CA LEU A 144 -24.98 -15.12 -1.60
C LEU A 144 -26.41 -14.63 -1.42
N LYS A 145 -27.35 -15.58 -1.32
CA LYS A 145 -28.73 -15.33 -0.91
C LYS A 145 -28.70 -14.68 0.48
N PRO A 146 -29.38 -13.56 0.73
CA PRO A 146 -29.48 -13.00 2.07
C PRO A 146 -30.15 -14.05 2.98
N LEU A 147 -29.48 -14.45 4.06
CA LEU A 147 -30.11 -15.27 5.10
C LEU A 147 -31.27 -14.46 5.68
N ASP A 148 -32.48 -14.95 5.45
CA ASP A 148 -33.67 -14.46 6.12
C ASP A 148 -33.54 -14.82 7.61
N PRO A 149 -33.60 -13.84 8.54
CA PRO A 149 -33.44 -14.10 9.97
C PRO A 149 -34.60 -14.91 10.58
N SER A 150 -35.58 -15.36 9.80
CA SER A 150 -36.76 -16.08 10.27
C SER A 150 -36.76 -17.61 10.07
N ASP A 151 -35.71 -18.20 9.47
CA ASP A 151 -35.69 -19.64 9.14
C ASP A 151 -34.85 -20.47 10.15
N PRO A 152 -35.44 -21.30 11.02
CA PRO A 152 -34.75 -21.97 12.13
C PRO A 152 -34.16 -23.34 11.76
N THR A 153 -33.90 -23.62 10.48
CA THR A 153 -33.35 -24.93 10.09
C THR A 153 -31.82 -24.90 9.96
N PRO A 154 -31.07 -25.72 10.73
CA PRO A 154 -29.62 -25.80 10.59
C PRO A 154 -29.27 -26.54 9.28
N PRO A 155 -28.21 -26.12 8.56
CA PRO A 155 -27.78 -26.81 7.36
C PRO A 155 -27.26 -28.20 7.71
N ARG A 156 -27.80 -29.23 7.04
CA ARG A 156 -27.28 -30.60 7.10
C ARG A 156 -25.86 -30.61 6.51
N SER A 157 -24.99 -31.33 7.22
CA SER A 157 -23.57 -31.59 6.95
C SER A 157 -23.27 -32.06 5.54
#